data_AF-A0A5B7JL10-F1
#
_entry.id   AF-A0A5B7JL10-F1
#
_cell.length_a   1.000
_cell.length_b   1.000
_cell.length_c   1.000
_cell.angle_alpha   90.00
_cell.angle_beta   90.00
_cell.angle_gamma   90.00
#
_symmetry.space_group_name_H-M   'P 1'
#
loop_
_entity.id
_entity.type
_entity.pdbx_description
1 polymer ?
#
loop_
_entity_poly.entity_id
_entity_poly.type
_entity_poly.pdbx_seq_one_letter_code
_entity_poly.pdbx_strand_id
1 'polypeptide(L)' 'MYEVDELALTDEVRRKFMPLSVDEDTHQFLSNCFEQSEWLVTQVWHSIAKAFLGLFMTQTSING' A
#
# COMPACT_ATOMS: atom_id res chain seq x y z
N MET A 1 8.20 7.18 11.34
CA MET A 1 7.98 7.37 12.79
C MET A 1 7.25 8.68 12.96
N TYR A 2 6.15 8.71 13.71
CA TYR A 2 5.49 9.99 14.00
C TYR A 2 6.29 10.70 15.10
N GLU A 3 6.33 12.02 15.04
CA GLU A 3 7.03 12.85 16.01
C GLU A 3 6.02 13.72 16.75
N VAL A 4 6.23 13.88 18.05
CA VAL A 4 5.45 14.77 18.91
C VAL A 4 6.37 15.87 19.38
N ASP A 5 5.92 17.12 19.27
CA ASP A 5 6.63 18.26 19.85
C ASP A 5 6.44 18.25 21.38
N GLU A 6 7.42 17.71 22.09
CA GLU A 6 7.39 17.61 23.54
C GLU A 6 7.43 18.98 24.23
N LEU A 7 7.96 20.02 23.57
CA LEU A 7 8.01 21.38 24.11
C LEU A 7 6.62 22.02 24.14
N ALA A 8 5.71 21.58 23.26
CA ALA A 8 4.31 21.98 23.25
C ALA A 8 3.47 21.28 24.33
N LEU A 9 3.99 20.23 24.99
CA LEU A 9 3.30 19.52 26.08
C LEU A 9 3.52 20.21 27.43
N THR A 10 2.48 20.25 28.25
CA THR A 10 2.62 20.63 29.67
C THR A 10 3.45 19.61 30.43
N ASP A 11 4.12 20.01 31.51
CA ASP A 11 4.99 19.14 32.31
C ASP A 11 4.27 17.91 32.87
N GLU A 12 2.95 18.02 33.12
CA GLU A 12 2.14 16.89 33.58
C GLU A 12 1.91 15.87 32.46
N VAL A 13 1.59 16.35 31.26
CA VAL A 13 1.30 15.50 30.10
C VAL A 13 2.58 14.86 29.59
N ARG A 14 3.69 15.61 29.52
CA ARG A 14 5.00 15.09 29.11
C ARG A 14 5.46 13.92 29.98
N ARG A 15 5.26 14.01 31.29
CA ARG A 15 5.60 12.93 32.25
C ARG A 15 4.77 11.66 32.09
N LYS A 16 3.60 11.75 31.47
CA LYS A 16 2.69 10.62 31.22
C LYS A 16 2.75 10.15 29.76
N PHE A 17 3.49 10.84 28.89
CA PHE A 17 3.57 10.52 27.48
C PHE A 17 4.38 9.24 27.27
N MET A 18 3.80 8.30 26.52
CA MET A 18 4.44 7.06 26.10
C MET A 18 4.30 6.95 24.59
N PRO A 19 5.40 7.04 23.83
CA PRO A 19 5.35 6.82 22.39
C PRO A 19 4.84 5.40 22.10
N LEU A 20 3.76 5.31 21.32
CA LEU A 20 3.37 4.08 20.67
C LEU A 20 4.45 3.67 19.67
N SER A 21 4.92 2.44 19.78
CA SER A 21 5.71 1.78 18.74
C SER A 21 4.82 0.89 17.89
N VAL A 22 5.22 0.69 16.64
CA VAL A 22 4.61 -0.34 15.79
C VAL A 22 5.16 -1.68 16.27
N ASP A 23 4.27 -2.60 16.64
CA ASP A 23 4.69 -3.97 16.99
C ASP A 23 5.02 -4.78 15.73
N GLU A 24 5.69 -5.92 15.94
CA GLU A 24 6.13 -6.79 14.85
C GLU A 24 4.94 -7.30 14.01
N ASP A 25 3.82 -7.60 14.67
CA ASP A 25 2.60 -8.06 13.99
C ASP A 25 2.04 -7.00 13.05
N THR A 26 2.05 -5.73 13.47
CA THR A 26 1.62 -4.60 12.66
C THR A 26 2.60 -4.35 11.50
N HIS A 27 3.91 -4.53 11.72
CA HIS A 27 4.89 -4.50 10.64
C HIS A 27 4.64 -5.58 9.60
N GLN A 28 4.39 -6.81 10.03
CA GLN A 28 4.07 -7.93 9.15
C GLN A 28 2.77 -7.68 8.37
N PHE A 29 1.73 -7.18 9.04
CA PHE A 29 0.47 -6.83 8.40
C PHE A 29 0.67 -5.79 7.29
N LEU A 30 1.41 -4.72 7.57
CA LEU A 30 1.70 -3.67 6.59
C LEU A 30 2.51 -4.21 5.41
N SER A 31 3.53 -5.05 5.65
CA SER A 31 4.31 -5.71 4.60
C SER A 31 3.40 -6.52 3.68
N ASN A 32 2.51 -7.33 4.26
CA ASN A 32 1.57 -8.14 3.49
C ASN A 32 0.61 -7.28 2.67
N CYS A 33 0.17 -6.12 3.18
CA CYS A 33 -0.67 -5.18 2.44
C CYS A 33 0.06 -4.58 1.24
N PHE A 34 1.32 -4.19 1.41
CA PHE A 34 2.12 -3.64 0.31
C PHE A 34 2.32 -4.67 -0.80
N GLU A 35 2.75 -5.89 -0.46
CA GLU A 35 2.91 -6.98 -1.43
C GLU A 35 1.62 -7.29 -2.20
N GLN A 36 0.48 -7.33 -1.51
CA GLN A 36 -0.82 -7.55 -2.14
C GLN A 36 -1.21 -6.37 -3.06
N SER A 37 -0.91 -5.14 -2.65
CA SER A 37 -1.23 -3.95 -3.44
C SER A 37 -0.44 -3.89 -4.76
N GLU A 38 0.84 -4.28 -4.74
CA GLU A 38 1.66 -4.34 -5.96
C GLU A 38 1.12 -5.37 -6.96
N TRP A 39 0.64 -6.50 -6.46
CA TRP A 39 -0.02 -7.53 -7.27
C TRP A 39 -1.30 -7.00 -7.93
N LEU A 40 -2.15 -6.30 -7.17
CA LEU A 40 -3.37 -5.70 -7.70
C LEU A 40 -3.07 -4.65 -8.78
N VAL A 41 -2.11 -3.76 -8.54
CA VAL A 41 -1.69 -2.74 -9.52
C VAL A 41 -1.19 -3.40 -10.81
N THR A 42 -0.38 -4.45 -10.69
CA THR A 42 0.14 -5.21 -11.83
C THR A 42 -0.98 -5.84 -12.66
N GLN A 43 -1.98 -6.45 -12.00
CA GLN A 43 -3.14 -7.03 -12.70
C GLN A 43 -4.00 -5.98 -13.39
N VAL A 44 -4.23 -4.83 -12.75
CA VAL A 44 -4.94 -3.69 -13.36
C VAL A 44 -4.19 -3.21 -14.59
N TRP A 45 -2.86 -3.07 -14.51
CA TRP A 45 -2.03 -2.69 -15.64
C TRP A 45 -2.12 -3.69 -16.80
N HIS A 46 -2.01 -5.00 -16.52
CA HIS A 46 -2.18 -6.03 -17.54
C HIS A 46 -3.55 -5.96 -18.21
N SER A 47 -4.61 -5.68 -17.44
CA SER A 47 -5.97 -5.58 -17.94
C SER A 47 -6.13 -4.38 -18.87
N ILE A 48 -5.58 -3.22 -18.50
CA ILE A 48 -5.57 -2.02 -19.33
C ILE A 48 -4.76 -2.25 -20.61
N ALA A 49 -3.55 -2.79 -20.49
CA ALA A 49 -2.69 -3.09 -21.63
C ALA A 49 -3.36 -4.06 -22.60
N LYS A 50 -4.01 -5.11 -22.08
CA LYS A 50 -4.76 -6.07 -22.91
C LYS A 50 -5.95 -5.43 -23.61
N ALA A 51 -6.69 -4.56 -22.93
CA ALA A 51 -7.81 -3.83 -23.53
C ALA A 51 -7.32 -2.90 -24.65
N PHE A 52 -6.26 -2.13 -24.40
CA PHE A 52 -5.65 -1.25 -25.40
C PHE A 52 -5.14 -2.04 -26.60
N LEU A 53 -4.33 -3.08 -26.37
CA LEU A 53 -3.80 -3.92 -27.44
C LEU A 53 -4.92 -4.64 -28.21
N GLY A 54 -6.01 -5.03 -27.55
CA GLY A 54 -7.18 -5.63 -28.20
C GLY A 54 -7.97 -4.68 -29.12
N LEU A 55 -7.84 -3.36 -28.94
CA LEU A 55 -8.41 -2.38 -29.89
C LEU A 55 -7.62 -2.32 -31.20
N PHE A 56 -6.32 -2.59 -31.17
CA PHE A 56 -5.44 -2.53 -32.35
C PHE A 56 -5.15 -3.91 -32.96
N MET A 57 -5.17 -4.97 -32.15
CA MET A 57 -5.12 -6.35 -32.61
C MET A 57 -6.55 -6.87 -32.73
N THR A 58 -7.09 -6.86 -33.95
CA THR A 58 -8.20 -7.76 -34.28
C THR A 58 -7.74 -9.18 -33.98
N GLN A 59 -8.34 -9.83 -32.99
CA GLN A 59 -8.14 -11.24 -32.68
C GLN A 59 -8.24 -12.05 -33.97
N THR A 60 -7.09 -12.51 -34.50
CA THR A 60 -7.09 -13.52 -35.54
C THR A 60 -7.48 -14.83 -34.86
N SER A 61 -8.79 -15.09 -34.82
CA SER A 61 -9.33 -16.41 -34.52
C SER A 61 -8.78 -17.37 -35.57
N ILE A 62 -7.66 -18.02 -35.26
CA ILE A 62 -7.09 -19.08 -36.09
C ILE A 62 -7.93 -20.37 -35.97
N ASN A 63 -8.82 -20.45 -34.98
CA ASN A 63 -9.99 -21.32 -34.98
C ASN A 63 -11.12 -20.57 -34.27
N GLY A 64 -12.31 -20.52 -34.89
CA GLY A 64 -13.54 -20.03 -34.23
C GLY A 64 -13.89 -20.85 -33.01
#